data_AF-A0A165M7H7-F1
#
_entry.id   AF-A0A165M7H7-F1
#
_cell.length_a   1.000
_cell.length_b   1.000
_cell.length_c   1.000
_cell.angle_alpha   90.00
_cell.angle_beta   90.00
_cell.angle_gamma   90.00
#
_symmetry.space_group_name_H-M   'P 1'
#
loop_
_entity.id
_entity.type
_entity.pdbx_description
1 polymer ?
#
loop_
_entity_poly.entity_id
_entity_poly.type
_entity_poly.pdbx_seq_one_letter_code
_entity_poly.pdbx_strand_id
1 'polypeptide(L)' 'MPGLVSDATRIWEVNIYWALHSQCGIWDPKGKGVDIWECIRPHNSTPGTQPPNSAYWRYVARR' A
#
# COMPACT_ATOMS: atom_id res chain seq x y z
N MET A 1 11.59 -8.83 12.15
CA MET A 1 10.24 -9.18 12.65
C MET A 1 9.36 -9.44 11.44
N PRO A 2 8.62 -10.56 11.34
CA PRO A 2 7.74 -10.82 10.21
C PRO A 2 6.64 -9.76 10.21
N GLY A 3 6.41 -9.13 9.05
CA GLY A 3 5.54 -7.96 8.91
C GLY A 3 4.12 -8.26 9.37
N LEU A 4 3.77 -7.71 10.53
CA LEU A 4 2.42 -7.73 11.07
C LEU A 4 1.55 -6.89 10.14
N VAL A 5 0.74 -7.54 9.31
CA VAL A 5 -0.32 -6.85 8.58
C VAL A 5 -1.37 -6.43 9.61
N SER A 6 -1.36 -5.16 9.99
CA SER A 6 -2.28 -4.61 10.98
C SER A 6 -3.73 -4.89 10.59
N ASP A 7 -4.58 -5.20 11.58
CA ASP A 7 -5.98 -5.60 11.42
C ASP A 7 -6.76 -4.60 10.54
N ALA A 8 -6.43 -3.31 10.66
CA ALA A 8 -6.89 -2.22 9.80
C ALA A 8 -5.80 -1.75 8.81
N THR A 9 -5.50 -2.55 7.79
CA THR A 9 -4.66 -2.08 6.67
C THR A 9 -5.42 -0.95 5.96
N ARG A 10 -4.94 0.29 6.08
CA ARG A 10 -5.60 1.47 5.51
C ARG A 10 -5.66 1.34 3.99
N ILE A 11 -6.76 1.74 3.36
CA ILE A 11 -6.85 1.76 1.89
C ILE A 11 -5.91 2.86 1.36
N TRP A 12 -5.34 2.68 0.17
CA TRP A 12 -4.56 3.78 -0.43
C TRP A 12 -5.45 5.02 -0.64
N GLU A 13 -5.02 6.17 -0.14
CA GLU A 13 -5.75 7.43 -0.17
C GLU A 13 -4.82 8.58 -0.62
N VAL A 14 -5.36 9.52 -1.40
CA VAL A 14 -4.63 10.71 -1.87
C VAL A 14 -4.50 11.75 -0.74
N ASN A 15 -3.47 12.58 -0.80
CA ASN A 15 -3.13 13.63 0.18
C ASN A 15 -2.77 13.12 1.58
N ILE A 16 -2.46 11.83 1.71
CA ILE A 16 -1.92 11.25 2.95
C ILE A 16 -0.41 11.07 2.84
N TYR A 17 0.31 11.43 3.90
CA TYR A 17 1.72 11.10 4.05
C TYR A 17 1.88 9.63 4.46
N TRP A 18 2.62 8.87 3.65
CA TRP A 18 3.02 7.50 3.99
C TRP A 18 4.45 7.50 4.49
N ALA A 19 4.64 7.05 5.73
CA ALA A 19 5.97 6.80 6.27
C ALA A 19 6.57 5.52 5.67
N LEU A 20 7.90 5.38 5.78
CA LEU A 20 8.59 4.15 5.39
C LEU A 20 8.00 2.94 6.14
N HIS A 21 7.83 1.82 5.43
CA HIS A 21 7.18 0.59 5.90
C HIS A 21 5.70 0.71 6.27
N SER A 22 5.04 1.84 5.96
CA SER A 22 3.59 1.92 6.11
C SER A 22 2.90 1.05 5.06
N GLN A 23 1.80 0.40 5.45
CA GLN A 23 1.08 -0.52 4.58
C GLN A 23 -0.25 0.09 4.12
N CYS A 24 -0.56 -0.12 2.84
CA CYS A 24 -1.85 0.23 2.27
C CYS A 24 -2.48 -0.93 1.50
N GLY A 25 -3.80 -0.99 1.48
CA GLY A 25 -4.59 -1.95 0.72
C GLY A 25 -5.16 -1.33 -0.55
N ILE A 26 -5.12 -2.06 -1.66
CA ILE A 26 -5.83 -1.73 -2.90
C ILE A 26 -6.71 -2.90 -3.30
N TRP A 27 -7.97 -2.60 -3.62
CA TRP A 27 -8.88 -3.60 -4.17
C TRP A 27 -8.47 -3.95 -5.59
N ASP A 28 -8.15 -5.23 -5.84
CA ASP A 28 -7.91 -5.75 -7.17
C ASP A 28 -9.21 -6.33 -7.76
N PRO A 29 -9.80 -5.69 -8.78
CA PRO A 29 -11.06 -6.15 -9.37
C PRO A 29 -10.90 -7.45 -10.16
N LYS A 30 -9.68 -7.82 -10.58
CA LYS A 30 -9.45 -9.00 -11.43
C LYS A 30 -9.45 -10.31 -10.63
N GLY A 31 -8.82 -10.32 -9.47
CA GLY A 31 -8.72 -11.49 -8.60
C GLY A 31 -9.61 -11.43 -7.36
N LYS A 32 -10.50 -10.42 -7.24
CA LYS A 32 -11.51 -10.29 -6.17
C LYS A 32 -10.91 -10.35 -4.76
N GLY A 33 -9.88 -9.56 -4.50
CA GLY A 33 -9.24 -9.48 -3.18
C GLY A 33 -8.53 -8.16 -2.97
N VAL A 34 -7.96 -7.98 -1.78
CA VAL A 34 -7.20 -6.79 -1.40
C VAL A 34 -5.72 -7.10 -1.52
N ASP A 35 -5.04 -6.41 -2.42
CA ASP A 35 -3.58 -6.45 -2.50
C ASP A 35 -3.00 -5.46 -1.50
N ILE A 36 -2.05 -5.94 -0.70
CA ILE A 36 -1.38 -5.18 0.33
C ILE A 36 -0.02 -4.76 -0.18
N TRP A 37 0.24 -3.46 -0.08
CA TRP A 37 1.45 -2.81 -0.51
C TRP A 37 2.12 -2.12 0.66
N GLU A 38 3.45 -2.18 0.71
CA GLU A 38 4.27 -1.50 1.69
C GLU A 38 5.02 -0.34 1.04
N CYS A 39 4.96 0.81 1.68
CA CYS A 39 5.68 2.01 1.28
C CYS A 39 7.19 1.81 1.50
N ILE A 40 7.96 1.79 0.41
CA ILE A 40 9.43 1.66 0.43
C ILE A 40 10.14 3.01 0.36
N ARG A 41 9.40 4.09 0.12
CA ARG A 41 9.93 5.45 0.06
C ARG A 41 8.92 6.43 0.67
N PRO A 42 9.24 7.12 1.77
CA PRO A 42 8.31 8.05 2.40
C PRO A 42 7.94 9.20 1.43
N HIS A 43 6.64 9.46 1.29
CA HIS A 43 6.12 10.46 0.36
C HIS A 43 4.70 10.89 0.73
N ASN A 44 4.26 12.03 0.18
CA ASN A 44 2.85 12.39 0.17
C ASN A 44 2.17 11.73 -1.02
N SER A 45 0.99 11.14 -0.78
CA SER A 45 0.20 10.52 -1.84
C SER A 45 -0.34 11.57 -2.77
N THR A 46 0.18 11.61 -3.98
CA THR A 46 -0.38 12.39 -5.08
C THR A 46 -0.93 11.45 -6.14
N PRO A 47 -1.84 11.92 -7.02
CA PRO A 47 -2.27 11.15 -8.18
C PRO A 47 -1.04 10.65 -8.96
N GLY A 48 -0.95 9.34 -9.21
CA GLY A 48 0.20 8.71 -9.86
C GLY A 48 1.24 8.07 -8.93
N THR A 49 1.17 8.33 -7.63
CA THR A 49 1.99 7.62 -6.62
C THR A 49 1.32 6.35 -6.09
N GLN A 50 0.09 6.03 -6.52
CA GLN A 50 -0.62 4.84 -6.07
C GLN A 50 0.04 3.53 -6.51
N PRO A 51 -0.09 2.44 -5.72
CA PRO A 51 0.18 1.11 -6.21
C PRO A 51 -0.66 0.79 -7.48
N PRO A 52 -0.11 0.04 -8.46
CA PRO A 52 1.16 -0.70 -8.46
C PRO A 52 2.35 0.14 -9.01
N ASN A 53 2.87 1.08 -8.21
CA ASN A 53 4.05 1.89 -8.55
C ASN A 53 5.27 1.41 -7.75
N SER A 54 6.16 0.68 -8.42
CA SER A 54 7.37 0.07 -7.81
C SER A 54 8.41 1.08 -7.34
N ALA A 55 8.29 2.36 -7.67
CA ALA A 55 9.18 3.40 -7.15
C ALA A 55 8.87 3.75 -5.68
N TYR A 56 7.62 3.53 -5.25
CA TYR A 56 7.13 3.91 -3.92
C TYR A 56 6.57 2.73 -3.13
N TRP A 57 6.12 1.68 -3.81
CA TRP A 57 5.38 0.57 -3.20
C TRP A 57 6.00 -0.78 -3.53
N ARG A 58 6.02 -1.65 -2.54
CA ARG A 58 6.41 -3.06 -2.66
C ARG A 58 5.20 -3.93 -2.34
N TYR A 59 4.89 -4.89 -3.20
CA TYR A 59 3.85 -5.88 -2.92
C TYR A 59 4.24 -6.74 -1.72
N VAL A 60 3.31 -6.92 -0.79
CA VAL A 60 3.51 -7.70 0.44
C VAL A 60 2.77 -9.02 0.36
N ALA A 61 1.45 -8.95 0.23
CA ALA A 61 0.56 -10.10 0.31
C ALA A 61 -0.82 -9.72 -0.26
N ARG A 62 -1.67 -10.73 -0.40
CA ARG A 62 -3.09 -10.58 -0.73
C ARG A 62 -3.95 -11.05 0.44
N ARG A 63 -5.04 -10.34 0.71
CA ARG A 63 -6.16 -10.77 1.57
C ARG A 63 -7.38 -11.11 0.74
#